data_AF-A0A1X1DCX8-F1
#
_entry.id   AF-A0A1X1DCX8-F1
#
_cell.length_a   1.000
_cell.length_b   1.000
_cell.length_c   1.000
_cell.angle_alpha   90.00
_cell.angle_beta   90.00
_cell.angle_gamma   90.00
#
_symmetry.space_group_name_H-M   'P 1'
#
loop_
_entity.id
_entity.type
_entity.pdbx_description
1 polymer ?
#
loop_
_entity_poly.entity_id
_entity_poly.type
_entity_poly.pdbx_seq_one_letter_code
_entity_poly.pdbx_strand_id
1 'polypeptide(L)'
;MRKIAKQHLKDVTQRAGVHSAASAGLLSLPEFAEKMDSSAAENDVHNAWLEARKQRNDLLILEKNVLTRGSPVLPKAVRLGLRHPEVSLLDYEEWFQRQVKYANPGDISSVFSPAAYLAEMYQAARKLYPEKSRWNIDTRRPDLAELVLSQKHMDEEVSALQLSNQILLPHVRKQLVEQSLLDEKNTHSDDAVLQALAKDMRSVNTPWHYHYARLRQSILQKDPELKKLLAASEVTQHIGGGARSALHFNIAPAMHQLLTEKLTQSNAQLLYKKYFSAMAPEQFLNPRFIRDWYSLTDEEMQRFHLMEELNIYQNGTMTTVIDNIFYRVTLTRHTNNDSIKVYPLSNSSLKIEGSTGFKASSKGYALCPGYTATNPAIRWKKDQKKYNDNQPFSITLNMKDAEGAHAGSTFKLNGPDSLRIGKWWPGTSSIDGEFNVVEWNSVSLGSIELYALKLNKAIRLYKATGLSPRELEDISESVSADLTISEETLALLSQIAVLTQRYAIPRESALIIAGGNISLKPGESGISHWDRLFNSAEQGGSYLGLQTK
;
A
#
# COMPACT_ATOMS: atom_id res chain seq x y z
N MET A 1 -9.14 -21.21 -69.48
CA MET A 1 -8.93 -20.29 -68.33
C MET A 1 -9.41 -20.85 -66.99
N ARG A 2 -10.67 -21.31 -66.81
CA ARG A 2 -11.16 -21.88 -65.51
C ARG A 2 -10.36 -23.08 -64.94
N LYS A 3 -9.72 -23.91 -65.78
CA LYS A 3 -8.88 -25.04 -65.34
C LYS A 3 -7.55 -24.59 -64.71
N ILE A 4 -6.90 -23.58 -65.30
CA ILE A 4 -5.61 -23.04 -64.84
C ILE A 4 -5.78 -22.31 -63.51
N ALA A 5 -6.83 -21.49 -63.37
CA ALA A 5 -7.15 -20.82 -62.11
C ALA A 5 -7.44 -21.80 -60.95
N LYS A 6 -8.15 -22.93 -61.23
CA LYS A 6 -8.39 -23.98 -60.22
C LYS A 6 -7.12 -24.72 -59.80
N GLN A 7 -6.13 -24.81 -60.68
CA GLN A 7 -4.87 -25.51 -60.41
C GLN A 7 -3.92 -24.61 -59.61
N HIS A 8 -3.79 -23.34 -60.01
CA HIS A 8 -3.07 -22.31 -59.27
C HIS A 8 -3.55 -22.18 -57.81
N LEU A 9 -4.87 -22.18 -57.61
CA LEU A 9 -5.45 -22.06 -56.27
C LEU A 9 -5.23 -23.31 -55.40
N LYS A 10 -5.19 -24.50 -56.01
CA LYS A 10 -4.83 -25.75 -55.32
C LYS A 10 -3.38 -25.74 -54.87
N ASP A 11 -2.48 -25.29 -55.74
CA ASP A 11 -1.05 -25.16 -55.44
C ASP A 11 -0.80 -24.15 -54.32
N VAL A 12 -1.52 -23.02 -54.33
CA VAL A 12 -1.51 -22.02 -53.26
C VAL A 12 -2.02 -22.60 -51.94
N THR A 13 -3.11 -23.37 -51.94
CA THR A 13 -3.63 -23.98 -50.70
C THR A 13 -2.69 -25.03 -50.11
N GLN A 14 -2.01 -25.80 -50.96
CA GLN A 14 -1.01 -26.78 -50.53
C GLN A 14 0.23 -26.11 -49.97
N ARG A 15 0.72 -25.03 -50.60
CA ARG A 15 1.88 -24.26 -50.12
C ARG A 15 1.60 -23.52 -48.81
N ALA A 16 0.43 -22.91 -48.67
CA ALA A 16 0.01 -22.26 -47.43
C ALA A 16 -0.37 -23.24 -46.30
N GLY A 17 -0.36 -24.55 -46.56
CA GLY A 17 -0.70 -25.59 -45.58
C GLY A 17 -2.17 -25.56 -45.12
N VAL A 18 -3.10 -25.16 -45.99
CA VAL A 18 -4.52 -25.01 -45.65
C VAL A 18 -5.40 -25.94 -46.48
N HIS A 19 -6.44 -26.52 -45.87
CA HIS A 19 -7.29 -27.54 -46.50
C HIS A 19 -8.17 -27.02 -47.66
N SER A 20 -8.45 -25.73 -47.71
CA SER A 20 -9.23 -25.10 -48.78
C SER A 20 -8.81 -23.64 -49.01
N ALA A 21 -9.13 -23.10 -50.19
CA ALA A 21 -8.85 -21.69 -50.49
C ALA A 21 -9.73 -20.74 -49.68
N ALA A 22 -10.95 -21.15 -49.33
CA ALA A 22 -11.81 -20.38 -48.44
C ALA A 22 -11.21 -20.25 -47.03
N SER A 23 -10.56 -21.31 -46.52
CA SER A 23 -9.85 -21.27 -45.24
C SER A 23 -8.58 -20.43 -45.29
N ALA A 24 -7.93 -20.30 -46.45
CA ALA A 24 -6.83 -19.35 -46.62
C ALA A 24 -7.34 -17.89 -46.51
N GLY A 25 -8.57 -17.62 -46.96
CA GLY A 25 -9.25 -16.33 -46.77
C GLY A 25 -9.66 -16.00 -45.32
N LEU A 26 -9.38 -16.87 -44.34
CA LEU A 26 -9.50 -16.55 -42.90
C LEU A 26 -8.26 -15.83 -42.36
N LEU A 27 -7.13 -15.96 -43.02
CA LEU A 27 -5.86 -15.38 -42.59
C LEU A 27 -5.76 -13.91 -43.00
N SER A 28 -5.07 -13.13 -42.17
CA SER A 28 -4.64 -11.80 -42.58
C SER A 28 -3.61 -11.89 -43.70
N LEU A 29 -3.43 -10.81 -44.47
CA LEU A 29 -2.42 -10.79 -45.55
C LEU A 29 -1.01 -11.09 -45.03
N PRO A 30 -0.55 -10.52 -43.88
CA PRO A 30 0.75 -10.87 -43.30
C PRO A 30 0.87 -12.34 -42.91
N GLU A 31 -0.14 -12.91 -42.24
CA GLU A 31 -0.14 -14.34 -41.85
C GLU A 31 -0.13 -15.26 -43.07
N PHE A 32 -0.85 -14.88 -44.12
CA PHE A 32 -0.87 -15.63 -45.37
C PHE A 32 0.49 -15.59 -46.08
N ALA A 33 1.14 -14.43 -46.11
CA ALA A 33 2.48 -14.27 -46.68
C ALA A 33 3.54 -15.06 -45.91
N GLU A 34 3.50 -15.02 -44.57
CA GLU A 34 4.42 -15.79 -43.71
C GLU A 34 4.32 -17.30 -43.99
N LYS A 35 3.09 -17.80 -44.21
CA LYS A 35 2.85 -19.22 -44.55
C LYS A 35 3.21 -19.61 -45.97
N MET A 36 3.33 -18.65 -46.90
CA MET A 36 3.56 -18.91 -48.33
C MET A 36 5.05 -19.02 -48.72
N ASP A 37 5.94 -19.04 -47.73
CA ASP A 37 7.40 -19.11 -47.86
C ASP A 37 8.02 -17.93 -48.62
N SER A 38 9.23 -17.53 -48.23
CA SER A 38 9.89 -16.28 -48.66
C SER A 38 10.28 -16.20 -50.14
N SER A 39 10.08 -17.28 -50.91
CA SER A 39 10.50 -17.41 -52.32
C SER A 39 9.46 -16.97 -53.35
N ALA A 40 8.23 -16.66 -52.93
CA ALA A 40 7.16 -16.24 -53.85
C ALA A 40 7.20 -14.71 -54.09
N ALA A 41 6.95 -14.28 -55.33
CA ALA A 41 6.85 -12.85 -55.64
C ALA A 41 5.66 -12.22 -54.89
N GLU A 42 5.86 -11.05 -54.29
CA GLU A 42 4.89 -10.37 -53.42
C GLU A 42 3.53 -10.14 -54.11
N ASN A 43 3.54 -9.83 -55.42
CA ASN A 43 2.34 -9.67 -56.23
C ASN A 43 1.54 -10.98 -56.39
N ASP A 44 2.21 -12.12 -56.50
CA ASP A 44 1.55 -13.41 -56.68
C ASP A 44 0.88 -13.86 -55.37
N VAL A 45 1.53 -13.60 -54.22
CA VAL A 45 0.95 -13.83 -52.89
C VAL A 45 -0.27 -12.95 -52.67
N HIS A 46 -0.19 -11.66 -53.03
CA HIS A 46 -1.31 -10.73 -52.89
C HIS A 46 -2.51 -11.12 -53.75
N ASN A 47 -2.29 -11.45 -55.03
CA ASN A 47 -3.34 -11.89 -55.95
C ASN A 47 -3.99 -13.19 -55.49
N ALA A 48 -3.18 -14.16 -55.03
CA ALA A 48 -3.68 -15.42 -54.49
C ALA A 48 -4.52 -15.21 -53.22
N TRP A 49 -4.12 -14.29 -52.34
CA TRP A 49 -4.90 -13.93 -51.15
C TRP A 49 -6.24 -13.26 -51.52
N LEU A 50 -6.26 -12.36 -52.52
CA LEU A 50 -7.49 -11.74 -53.02
C LEU A 50 -8.46 -12.79 -53.59
N GLU A 51 -7.96 -13.75 -54.36
CA GLU A 51 -8.76 -14.85 -54.89
C GLU A 51 -9.34 -15.73 -53.76
N ALA A 52 -8.52 -16.07 -52.76
CA ALA A 52 -8.96 -16.82 -51.58
C ALA A 52 -10.05 -16.08 -50.79
N ARG A 53 -9.87 -14.77 -50.57
CA ARG A 53 -10.84 -13.91 -49.87
C ARG A 53 -12.15 -13.77 -50.66
N LYS A 54 -12.07 -13.66 -51.99
CA LYS A 54 -13.23 -13.65 -52.86
C LYS A 54 -14.03 -14.95 -52.73
N GLN A 55 -13.37 -16.10 -52.80
CA GLN A 55 -14.06 -17.39 -52.65
C GLN A 55 -14.73 -17.56 -51.29
N ARG A 56 -14.08 -17.12 -50.21
CA ARG A 56 -14.71 -17.10 -48.89
C ARG A 56 -15.98 -16.25 -48.89
N ASN A 57 -15.92 -15.05 -49.45
CA ASN A 57 -17.08 -14.15 -49.51
C ASN A 57 -18.22 -14.76 -50.35
N ASP A 58 -17.89 -15.37 -51.49
CA ASP A 58 -18.86 -16.03 -52.35
C ASP A 58 -19.56 -17.19 -51.61
N LEU A 59 -18.82 -17.98 -50.82
CA LEU A 59 -19.38 -19.04 -49.97
C LEU A 59 -20.26 -18.49 -48.84
N LEU A 60 -19.86 -17.40 -48.17
CA LEU A 60 -20.69 -16.74 -47.15
C LEU A 60 -22.00 -16.20 -47.72
N ILE A 61 -21.96 -15.64 -48.94
CA ILE A 61 -23.16 -15.18 -49.64
C ILE A 61 -24.06 -16.36 -49.99
N LEU A 62 -23.50 -17.46 -50.48
CA LEU A 62 -24.25 -18.68 -50.79
C LEU A 62 -24.95 -19.23 -49.53
N GLU A 63 -24.21 -19.37 -48.42
CA GLU A 63 -24.76 -19.82 -47.14
C GLU A 63 -25.91 -18.91 -46.66
N LYS A 64 -25.69 -17.59 -46.65
CA LYS A 64 -26.72 -16.62 -46.28
C LYS A 64 -27.96 -16.73 -47.16
N ASN A 65 -27.80 -16.93 -48.46
CA ASN A 65 -28.92 -17.08 -49.39
C ASN A 65 -29.74 -18.36 -49.12
N VAL A 66 -29.07 -19.48 -48.86
CA VAL A 66 -29.71 -20.76 -48.50
C VAL A 66 -30.46 -20.63 -47.17
N LEU A 67 -29.80 -20.12 -46.12
CA LEU A 67 -30.38 -19.97 -44.78
C LEU A 67 -31.47 -18.90 -44.71
N THR A 68 -31.36 -17.80 -45.47
CA THR A 68 -32.43 -16.79 -45.48
C THR A 68 -33.69 -17.38 -46.08
N ARG A 69 -33.59 -18.06 -47.23
CA ARG A 69 -34.75 -18.62 -47.95
C ARG A 69 -35.36 -19.84 -47.26
N GLY A 70 -34.59 -20.57 -46.46
CA GLY A 70 -35.08 -21.66 -45.59
C GLY A 70 -35.81 -21.19 -44.32
N SER A 71 -35.86 -19.88 -44.04
CA SER A 71 -36.41 -19.36 -42.79
C SER A 71 -37.90 -19.69 -42.62
N PRO A 72 -38.35 -20.19 -41.45
CA PRO A 72 -39.75 -20.54 -41.18
C PRO A 72 -40.71 -19.34 -41.24
N VAL A 73 -40.20 -18.10 -41.25
CA VAL A 73 -41.00 -16.87 -41.41
C VAL A 73 -41.33 -16.58 -42.89
N LEU A 74 -40.50 -17.04 -43.83
CA LEU A 74 -40.64 -16.80 -45.27
C LEU A 74 -41.58 -17.75 -46.05
N PRO A 75 -42.03 -18.94 -45.58
CA PRO A 75 -43.05 -19.73 -46.27
C PRO A 75 -44.37 -18.97 -46.51
N LYS A 76 -44.73 -18.01 -45.64
CA LYS A 76 -45.85 -17.08 -45.89
C LYS A 76 -45.56 -16.10 -47.03
N ALA A 77 -44.29 -15.95 -47.42
CA ALA A 77 -43.77 -15.10 -48.49
C ALA A 77 -43.60 -15.82 -49.84
N VAL A 78 -44.06 -17.08 -50.02
CA VAL A 78 -44.11 -17.71 -51.37
C VAL A 78 -44.99 -16.90 -52.35
N ARG A 79 -45.90 -16.05 -51.82
CA ARG A 79 -46.62 -15.02 -52.60
C ARG A 79 -45.74 -13.88 -53.15
N LEU A 80 -44.47 -13.75 -52.74
CA LEU A 80 -43.55 -12.67 -53.11
C LEU A 80 -42.59 -13.02 -54.26
N GLY A 81 -42.72 -14.19 -54.91
CA GLY A 81 -42.02 -14.49 -56.18
C GLY A 81 -40.50 -14.68 -56.07
N LEU A 82 -39.99 -15.12 -54.92
CA LEU A 82 -38.55 -15.37 -54.73
C LEU A 82 -38.07 -16.58 -55.56
N ARG A 83 -37.07 -16.39 -56.43
CA ARG A 83 -36.43 -17.46 -57.22
C ARG A 83 -35.72 -18.47 -56.29
N HIS A 84 -35.78 -19.77 -56.58
CA HIS A 84 -35.03 -20.78 -55.85
C HIS A 84 -33.51 -20.67 -56.10
N PRO A 85 -32.65 -20.86 -55.08
CA PRO A 85 -31.20 -20.91 -55.24
C PRO A 85 -30.76 -22.18 -55.99
N GLU A 86 -29.56 -22.18 -56.57
CA GLU A 86 -28.96 -23.35 -57.25
C GLU A 86 -28.65 -24.51 -56.28
N VAL A 87 -28.46 -24.21 -55.00
CA VAL A 87 -28.23 -25.18 -53.91
C VAL A 87 -29.45 -25.16 -52.99
N SER A 88 -30.05 -26.33 -52.75
CA SER A 88 -31.23 -26.44 -51.89
C SER A 88 -30.86 -26.52 -50.41
N LEU A 89 -31.84 -26.31 -49.52
CA LEU A 89 -31.66 -26.49 -48.08
C LEU A 89 -31.31 -27.95 -47.73
N LEU A 90 -31.87 -28.91 -48.46
CA LEU A 90 -31.60 -30.35 -48.30
C LEU A 90 -30.13 -30.67 -48.58
N ASP A 91 -29.57 -30.14 -49.68
CA ASP A 91 -28.16 -30.33 -50.01
C ASP A 91 -27.25 -29.77 -48.91
N TYR A 92 -27.62 -28.61 -48.34
CA TYR A 92 -26.89 -28.00 -47.22
C TYR A 92 -26.98 -28.85 -45.95
N GLU A 93 -28.16 -29.37 -45.59
CA GLU A 93 -28.34 -30.26 -44.44
C GLU A 93 -27.53 -31.56 -44.58
N GLU A 94 -27.46 -32.11 -45.80
CA GLU A 94 -26.66 -33.28 -46.12
C GLU A 94 -25.16 -33.01 -45.97
N TRP A 95 -24.66 -31.88 -46.50
CA TRP A 95 -23.25 -31.51 -46.40
C TRP A 95 -22.76 -31.31 -44.96
N PHE A 96 -23.58 -30.69 -44.12
CA PHE A 96 -23.23 -30.41 -42.73
C PHE A 96 -23.73 -31.46 -41.73
N GLN A 97 -24.35 -32.53 -42.23
CA GLN A 97 -24.93 -33.63 -41.44
C GLN A 97 -25.77 -33.13 -40.25
N ARG A 98 -26.49 -32.02 -40.47
CA ARG A 98 -27.26 -31.32 -39.43
C ARG A 98 -28.55 -30.78 -40.04
N GLN A 99 -29.67 -31.00 -39.34
CA GLN A 99 -30.92 -30.32 -39.68
C GLN A 99 -30.81 -28.84 -39.36
N VAL A 100 -31.22 -27.97 -40.28
CA VAL A 100 -31.23 -26.52 -40.05
C VAL A 100 -32.36 -26.20 -39.07
N LYS A 101 -31.99 -25.77 -37.87
CA LYS A 101 -32.92 -25.31 -36.83
C LYS A 101 -32.71 -23.83 -36.59
N TYR A 102 -33.80 -23.07 -36.68
CA TYR A 102 -33.79 -21.65 -36.36
C TYR A 102 -34.02 -21.48 -34.86
N ALA A 103 -33.18 -20.65 -34.23
CA ALA A 103 -33.28 -20.29 -32.82
C ALA A 103 -34.13 -19.01 -32.66
N ASN A 104 -34.76 -18.84 -31.50
CA ASN A 104 -35.46 -17.59 -31.19
C ASN A 104 -34.44 -16.46 -30.88
N PRO A 105 -34.84 -15.19 -31.02
CA PRO A 105 -34.03 -14.08 -30.53
C PRO A 105 -33.79 -14.23 -29.02
N GLY A 106 -32.54 -14.12 -28.60
CA GLY A 106 -32.14 -14.31 -27.20
C GLY A 106 -31.78 -15.75 -26.82
N ASP A 107 -31.97 -16.74 -27.71
CA ASP A 107 -31.46 -18.10 -27.46
C ASP A 107 -29.94 -18.14 -27.65
N ILE A 108 -29.25 -18.89 -26.79
CA ILE A 108 -27.80 -19.05 -26.86
C ILE A 108 -27.33 -19.68 -28.18
N SER A 109 -28.15 -20.57 -28.75
CA SER A 109 -27.87 -21.25 -30.02
C SER A 109 -27.99 -20.33 -31.24
N SER A 110 -28.46 -19.09 -31.08
CA SER A 110 -28.47 -18.11 -32.16
C SER A 110 -27.05 -17.73 -32.55
N VAL A 111 -26.76 -17.64 -33.86
CA VAL A 111 -25.48 -17.13 -34.38
C VAL A 111 -25.26 -15.64 -34.08
N PHE A 112 -26.29 -14.95 -33.62
CA PHE A 112 -26.25 -13.55 -33.18
C PHE A 112 -26.27 -13.41 -31.66
N SER A 113 -26.19 -14.51 -30.91
CA SER A 113 -26.18 -14.47 -29.45
C SER A 113 -24.87 -13.87 -28.92
N PRO A 114 -24.88 -13.33 -27.68
CA PRO A 114 -23.66 -12.96 -26.98
C PRO A 114 -22.65 -14.13 -26.88
N ALA A 115 -23.11 -15.37 -26.81
CA ALA A 115 -22.24 -16.54 -26.77
C ALA A 115 -21.52 -16.79 -28.11
N ALA A 116 -22.21 -16.60 -29.24
CA ALA A 116 -21.58 -16.65 -30.56
C ALA A 116 -20.54 -15.54 -30.72
N TYR A 117 -20.85 -14.32 -30.25
CA TYR A 117 -19.90 -13.22 -30.22
C TYR A 117 -18.67 -13.54 -29.34
N LEU A 118 -18.89 -14.09 -28.14
CA LEU A 118 -17.81 -14.50 -27.24
C LEU A 118 -16.91 -15.59 -27.86
N ALA A 119 -17.48 -16.57 -28.56
CA ALA A 119 -16.73 -17.63 -29.23
C ALA A 119 -15.81 -17.07 -30.33
N GLU A 120 -16.33 -16.19 -31.19
CA GLU A 120 -15.55 -15.49 -32.21
C GLU A 120 -14.46 -14.60 -31.58
N MET A 121 -14.81 -13.85 -30.52
CA MET A 121 -13.88 -12.99 -29.81
C MET A 121 -12.75 -13.80 -29.18
N TYR A 122 -13.05 -14.93 -28.53
CA TYR A 122 -12.06 -15.81 -27.92
C TYR A 122 -11.14 -16.43 -28.98
N GLN A 123 -11.69 -16.90 -30.11
CA GLN A 123 -10.91 -17.47 -31.20
C GLN A 123 -9.93 -16.46 -31.82
N ALA A 124 -10.35 -15.20 -31.96
CA ALA A 124 -9.48 -14.12 -32.42
C ALA A 124 -8.45 -13.71 -31.37
N ALA A 125 -8.87 -13.52 -30.12
CA ALA A 125 -8.03 -13.03 -29.03
C ALA A 125 -6.95 -14.03 -28.60
N ARG A 126 -7.22 -15.35 -28.69
CA ARG A 126 -6.27 -16.41 -28.33
C ARG A 126 -4.98 -16.36 -29.17
N LYS A 127 -5.05 -15.84 -30.40
CA LYS A 127 -3.92 -15.76 -31.34
C LYS A 127 -3.04 -14.51 -31.13
N LEU A 128 -3.45 -13.56 -30.29
CA LEU A 128 -2.74 -12.28 -30.12
C LEU A 128 -1.37 -12.41 -29.45
N TYR A 129 -1.20 -13.42 -28.58
CA TYR A 129 0.05 -13.68 -27.89
C TYR A 129 0.46 -15.14 -28.04
N PRO A 130 1.77 -15.46 -28.15
CA PRO A 130 2.25 -16.84 -28.18
C PRO A 130 1.78 -17.63 -26.95
N GLU A 131 1.55 -18.93 -27.08
CA GLU A 131 1.03 -19.79 -25.99
C GLU A 131 1.89 -19.73 -24.72
N LYS A 132 3.22 -19.59 -24.87
CA LYS A 132 4.16 -19.49 -23.74
C LYS A 132 4.19 -18.10 -23.06
N SER A 133 3.53 -17.10 -23.64
CA SER A 133 3.51 -15.74 -23.09
C SER A 133 2.62 -15.67 -21.86
N ARG A 134 3.06 -14.94 -20.82
CA ARG A 134 2.23 -14.62 -19.65
C ARG A 134 0.96 -13.83 -20.00
N TRP A 135 0.96 -13.17 -21.16
CA TRP A 135 -0.16 -12.36 -21.64
C TRP A 135 -1.16 -13.15 -22.49
N ASN A 136 -0.85 -14.40 -22.83
CA ASN A 136 -1.80 -15.27 -23.51
C ASN A 136 -3.05 -15.46 -22.65
N ILE A 137 -4.22 -15.42 -23.28
CA ILE A 137 -5.52 -15.50 -22.61
C ILE A 137 -5.69 -16.83 -21.84
N ASP A 138 -5.19 -17.94 -22.38
CA ASP A 138 -5.29 -19.26 -21.76
C ASP A 138 -4.36 -19.38 -20.55
N THR A 139 -3.19 -18.71 -20.61
CA THR A 139 -2.23 -18.67 -19.50
C THR A 139 -2.74 -17.82 -18.34
N ARG A 140 -3.35 -16.67 -18.62
CA ARG A 140 -3.82 -15.74 -17.58
C ARG A 140 -5.25 -16.04 -17.08
N ARG A 141 -6.07 -16.72 -17.87
CA ARG A 141 -7.48 -17.05 -17.60
C ARG A 141 -7.84 -18.43 -18.18
N PRO A 142 -7.30 -19.52 -17.58
CA PRO A 142 -7.57 -20.88 -18.05
C PRO A 142 -9.06 -21.26 -17.95
N ASP A 143 -9.80 -20.62 -17.04
CA ASP A 143 -11.22 -20.80 -16.83
C ASP A 143 -12.09 -20.42 -18.04
N LEU A 144 -11.61 -19.52 -18.92
CA LEU A 144 -12.36 -19.12 -20.13
C LEU A 144 -12.44 -20.25 -21.17
N ALA A 145 -11.43 -21.11 -21.25
CA ALA A 145 -11.43 -22.25 -22.16
C ALA A 145 -12.41 -23.34 -21.72
N GLU A 146 -12.65 -23.45 -20.41
CA GLU A 146 -13.55 -24.43 -19.79
C GLU A 146 -15.00 -23.90 -19.64
N LEU A 147 -15.25 -22.63 -20.01
CA LEU A 147 -16.55 -22.00 -19.87
C LEU A 147 -17.60 -22.70 -20.72
N VAL A 148 -18.64 -23.23 -20.07
CA VAL A 148 -19.75 -23.89 -20.73
C VAL A 148 -20.74 -22.85 -21.27
N LEU A 149 -20.88 -22.80 -22.61
CA LEU A 149 -21.88 -21.97 -23.28
C LEU A 149 -23.28 -22.60 -23.09
N SER A 150 -23.99 -22.17 -22.04
CA SER A 150 -25.37 -22.60 -21.75
C SER A 150 -26.30 -21.40 -21.54
N GLN A 151 -27.59 -21.58 -21.80
CA GLN A 151 -28.60 -20.52 -21.60
C GLN A 151 -28.58 -19.97 -20.17
N LYS A 152 -28.40 -20.84 -19.17
CA LYS A 152 -28.28 -20.44 -17.76
C LYS A 152 -27.12 -19.45 -17.54
N HIS A 153 -25.92 -19.74 -18.04
CA HIS A 153 -24.76 -18.84 -17.93
C HIS A 153 -24.94 -17.51 -18.66
N MET A 154 -25.81 -17.45 -19.67
CA MET A 154 -26.10 -16.22 -20.40
C MET A 154 -27.15 -15.36 -19.68
N ASP A 155 -28.13 -15.99 -19.04
CA ASP A 155 -29.30 -15.31 -18.47
C ASP A 155 -29.19 -15.06 -16.95
N GLU A 156 -28.41 -15.85 -16.22
CA GLU A 156 -28.28 -15.74 -14.77
C GLU A 156 -27.47 -14.50 -14.37
N GLU A 157 -28.12 -13.59 -13.65
CA GLU A 157 -27.45 -12.43 -13.05
C GLU A 157 -26.60 -12.86 -11.84
N VAL A 158 -25.31 -12.59 -11.92
CA VAL A 158 -24.33 -12.90 -10.87
C VAL A 158 -23.54 -11.66 -10.46
N SER A 159 -23.08 -11.64 -9.21
CA SER A 159 -22.23 -10.54 -8.74
C SER A 159 -20.85 -10.61 -9.40
N ALA A 160 -20.42 -9.50 -10.02
CA ALA A 160 -19.07 -9.39 -10.58
C ALA A 160 -17.96 -9.61 -9.53
N LEU A 161 -18.21 -9.22 -8.27
CA LEU A 161 -17.26 -9.46 -7.17
C LEU A 161 -17.18 -10.93 -6.80
N GLN A 162 -18.30 -11.66 -6.84
CA GLN A 162 -18.30 -13.10 -6.62
C GLN A 162 -17.49 -13.81 -7.69
N LEU A 163 -17.64 -13.43 -8.97
CA LEU A 163 -16.83 -13.95 -10.07
C LEU A 163 -15.34 -13.65 -9.86
N SER A 164 -15.01 -12.42 -9.44
CA SER A 164 -13.62 -12.04 -9.13
C SER A 164 -13.03 -12.95 -8.04
N ASN A 165 -13.77 -13.21 -6.95
CA ASN A 165 -13.32 -14.11 -5.90
C ASN A 165 -13.18 -15.55 -6.40
N GLN A 166 -14.10 -16.03 -7.24
CA GLN A 166 -14.02 -17.38 -7.84
C GLN A 166 -12.78 -17.54 -8.73
N ILE A 167 -12.35 -16.49 -9.42
CA ILE A 167 -11.12 -16.48 -10.23
C ILE A 167 -9.88 -16.41 -9.33
N LEU A 168 -9.90 -15.57 -8.28
CA LEU A 168 -8.74 -15.34 -7.42
C LEU A 168 -8.42 -16.55 -6.52
N LEU A 169 -9.43 -17.25 -5.99
CA LEU A 169 -9.24 -18.34 -5.03
C LEU A 169 -8.36 -19.50 -5.56
N PRO A 170 -8.56 -20.03 -6.78
CA PRO A 170 -7.66 -21.03 -7.36
C PRO A 170 -6.21 -20.58 -7.48
N HIS A 171 -5.98 -19.32 -7.87
CA HIS A 171 -4.63 -18.76 -7.96
C HIS A 171 -3.98 -18.62 -6.59
N VAL A 172 -4.74 -18.15 -5.59
CA VAL A 172 -4.30 -18.06 -4.20
C VAL A 172 -3.95 -19.44 -3.64
N ARG A 173 -4.77 -20.47 -3.90
CA ARG A 173 -4.49 -21.85 -3.49
C ARG A 173 -3.14 -22.32 -4.02
N LYS A 174 -2.88 -22.14 -5.31
CA LYS A 174 -1.62 -22.51 -5.95
C LYS A 174 -0.44 -21.78 -5.29
N GLN A 175 -0.58 -20.48 -5.08
CA GLN A 175 0.47 -19.66 -4.45
C GLN A 175 0.75 -20.07 -3.00
N LEU A 176 -0.29 -20.41 -2.21
CA LEU A 176 -0.11 -20.86 -0.82
C LEU A 176 0.63 -22.21 -0.73
N VAL A 177 0.40 -23.12 -1.68
CA VAL A 177 1.14 -24.37 -1.80
C VAL A 177 2.60 -24.11 -2.15
N GLU A 178 2.87 -23.28 -3.16
CA GLU A 178 4.24 -22.90 -3.55
C GLU A 178 5.01 -22.26 -2.38
N GLN A 179 4.29 -21.52 -1.53
CA GLN A 179 4.83 -20.86 -0.34
C GLN A 179 4.91 -21.74 0.91
N SER A 180 4.60 -23.04 0.79
CA SER A 180 4.57 -24.02 1.88
C SER A 180 3.69 -23.60 3.06
N LEU A 181 2.62 -22.84 2.79
CA LEU A 181 1.61 -22.42 3.76
C LEU A 181 0.38 -23.35 3.80
N LEU A 182 0.20 -24.17 2.76
CA LEU A 182 -0.89 -25.11 2.61
C LEU A 182 -0.36 -26.44 2.07
N ASP A 183 -0.74 -27.55 2.71
CA ASP A 183 -0.41 -28.87 2.20
C ASP A 183 -1.20 -29.18 0.92
N GLU A 184 -0.56 -29.82 -0.07
CA GLU A 184 -1.20 -30.20 -1.34
C GLU A 184 -2.49 -31.02 -1.12
N LYS A 185 -2.53 -31.84 -0.07
CA LYS A 185 -3.71 -32.66 0.30
C LYS A 185 -4.93 -31.84 0.73
N ASN A 186 -4.71 -30.61 1.21
CA ASN A 186 -5.75 -29.74 1.73
C ASN A 186 -6.20 -28.66 0.73
N THR A 187 -5.68 -28.69 -0.50
CA THR A 187 -5.95 -27.69 -1.55
C THR A 187 -7.41 -27.62 -2.01
N HIS A 188 -8.17 -28.70 -1.82
CA HIS A 188 -9.57 -28.78 -2.20
C HIS A 188 -10.52 -28.16 -1.16
N SER A 189 -10.05 -27.90 0.06
CA SER A 189 -10.89 -27.34 1.13
C SER A 189 -10.76 -25.82 1.21
N ASP A 190 -11.87 -25.11 0.99
CA ASP A 190 -11.93 -23.66 1.16
C ASP A 190 -11.57 -23.23 2.58
N ASP A 191 -11.99 -23.98 3.59
CA ASP A 191 -11.70 -23.67 4.98
C ASP A 191 -10.18 -23.73 5.28
N ALA A 192 -9.47 -24.68 4.66
CA ALA A 192 -8.02 -24.79 4.81
C ALA A 192 -7.29 -23.58 4.19
N VAL A 193 -7.76 -23.11 3.04
CA VAL A 193 -7.25 -21.88 2.38
C VAL A 193 -7.50 -20.67 3.26
N LEU A 194 -8.72 -20.52 3.80
CA LEU A 194 -9.08 -19.42 4.68
C LEU A 194 -8.28 -19.46 6.00
N GLN A 195 -7.98 -20.64 6.55
CA GLN A 195 -7.09 -20.77 7.70
C GLN A 195 -5.65 -20.38 7.38
N ALA A 196 -5.14 -20.73 6.21
CA ALA A 196 -3.81 -20.31 5.77
C ALA A 196 -3.72 -18.79 5.63
N LEU A 197 -4.72 -18.15 4.99
CA LEU A 197 -4.81 -16.70 4.87
C LEU A 197 -4.97 -15.97 6.21
N ALA A 198 -5.60 -16.63 7.19
CA ALA A 198 -5.75 -16.07 8.54
C ALA A 198 -4.43 -16.03 9.32
N LYS A 199 -3.43 -16.84 8.92
CA LYS A 199 -2.11 -16.93 9.56
C LYS A 199 -1.00 -16.26 8.76
N ASP A 200 -1.22 -16.04 7.46
CA ASP A 200 -0.25 -15.38 6.61
C ASP A 200 -0.08 -13.91 7.02
N MET A 201 1.18 -13.49 7.15
CA MET A 201 1.58 -12.13 7.53
C MET A 201 2.48 -11.48 6.48
N ARG A 202 2.77 -12.20 5.38
CA ARG A 202 3.76 -11.81 4.37
C ARG A 202 3.20 -10.81 3.36
N SER A 203 1.89 -10.61 3.34
CA SER A 203 1.23 -9.60 2.49
C SER A 203 0.61 -8.50 3.35
N VAL A 204 0.29 -7.38 2.72
CA VAL A 204 -0.25 -6.17 3.38
C VAL A 204 -1.66 -6.36 3.88
N ASN A 205 -2.50 -6.99 3.06
CA ASN A 205 -3.90 -7.24 3.38
C ASN A 205 -4.10 -8.59 4.10
N THR A 206 -3.01 -9.32 4.37
CA THR A 206 -3.01 -10.48 5.28
C THR A 206 -2.42 -10.04 6.63
N PRO A 207 -2.95 -10.54 7.76
CA PRO A 207 -3.81 -11.72 7.89
C PRO A 207 -5.30 -11.41 7.68
N TRP A 208 -5.95 -12.20 6.83
CA TRP A 208 -7.40 -12.12 6.64
C TRP A 208 -8.09 -13.32 7.29
N HIS A 209 -8.75 -13.07 8.43
CA HIS A 209 -9.46 -14.11 9.16
C HIS A 209 -10.97 -14.06 8.89
N TYR A 210 -11.43 -14.89 7.95
CA TYR A 210 -12.83 -14.92 7.50
C TYR A 210 -13.86 -15.09 8.65
N HIS A 211 -13.70 -16.11 9.50
CA HIS A 211 -14.67 -16.34 10.59
C HIS A 211 -14.70 -15.21 11.63
N TYR A 212 -13.54 -14.64 11.97
CA TYR A 212 -13.45 -13.47 12.85
C TYR A 212 -14.18 -12.27 12.26
N ALA A 213 -13.92 -11.95 10.98
CA ALA A 213 -14.59 -10.84 10.31
C ALA A 213 -16.11 -11.06 10.26
N ARG A 214 -16.58 -12.26 9.93
CA ARG A 214 -18.00 -12.61 9.92
C ARG A 214 -18.63 -12.48 11.31
N LEU A 215 -17.97 -12.97 12.36
CA LEU A 215 -18.43 -12.86 13.74
C LEU A 215 -18.55 -11.39 14.16
N ARG A 216 -17.50 -10.60 13.94
CA ARG A 216 -17.47 -9.17 14.24
C ARG A 216 -18.60 -8.42 13.54
N GLN A 217 -18.78 -8.64 12.23
CA GLN A 217 -19.87 -8.00 11.48
C GLN A 217 -21.25 -8.40 12.02
N SER A 218 -21.43 -9.68 12.39
CA SER A 218 -22.68 -10.15 12.99
C SER A 218 -22.95 -9.49 14.36
N ILE A 219 -21.89 -9.24 15.15
CA ILE A 219 -21.99 -8.51 16.43
C ILE A 219 -22.37 -7.05 16.16
N LEU A 220 -21.68 -6.35 15.27
CA LEU A 220 -21.93 -4.95 14.96
C LEU A 220 -23.33 -4.71 14.35
N GLN A 221 -23.88 -5.67 13.62
CA GLN A 221 -25.27 -5.61 13.15
C GLN A 221 -26.28 -5.69 14.31
N LYS A 222 -25.99 -6.46 15.36
CA LYS A 222 -26.91 -6.67 16.51
C LYS A 222 -26.73 -5.63 17.63
N ASP A 223 -25.50 -5.14 17.78
CA ASP A 223 -25.10 -4.14 18.75
C ASP A 223 -24.16 -3.12 18.08
N PRO A 224 -24.74 -2.18 17.29
CA PRO A 224 -23.97 -1.10 16.69
C PRO A 224 -23.20 -0.36 17.77
N GLU A 225 -21.94 -0.05 17.48
CA GLU A 225 -21.06 0.67 18.42
C GLU A 225 -20.78 -0.08 19.73
N LEU A 226 -21.18 -1.35 19.84
CA LEU A 226 -21.01 -2.17 21.03
C LEU A 226 -21.67 -1.57 22.29
N LYS A 227 -22.77 -0.81 22.14
CA LYS A 227 -23.43 -0.11 23.26
C LYS A 227 -23.93 -1.04 24.35
N LYS A 228 -24.59 -2.14 23.97
CA LYS A 228 -25.11 -3.13 24.92
C LYS A 228 -23.97 -3.84 25.63
N LEU A 229 -22.92 -4.19 24.90
CA LEU A 229 -21.71 -4.76 25.48
C LEU A 229 -21.11 -3.79 26.51
N LEU A 230 -20.88 -2.52 26.14
CA LEU A 230 -20.31 -1.50 27.03
C LEU A 230 -21.19 -1.18 28.26
N ALA A 231 -22.51 -1.33 28.15
CA ALA A 231 -23.43 -1.18 29.28
C ALA A 231 -23.37 -2.38 30.25
N ALA A 232 -23.03 -3.57 29.76
CA ALA A 232 -22.90 -4.79 30.56
C ALA A 232 -21.49 -4.88 31.20
N SER A 233 -21.28 -4.11 32.26
CA SER A 233 -20.01 -4.09 33.02
C SER A 233 -19.59 -5.49 33.50
N GLU A 234 -20.55 -6.28 33.98
CA GLU A 234 -20.32 -7.66 34.45
C GLU A 234 -19.76 -8.60 33.37
N VAL A 235 -20.08 -8.36 32.10
CA VAL A 235 -19.57 -9.16 30.97
C VAL A 235 -18.24 -8.58 30.47
N THR A 236 -18.17 -7.25 30.32
CA THR A 236 -16.98 -6.58 29.76
C THR A 236 -15.74 -6.71 30.61
N GLN A 237 -15.87 -6.86 31.93
CA GLN A 237 -14.73 -7.10 32.82
C GLN A 237 -13.99 -8.42 32.50
N HIS A 238 -14.67 -9.39 31.89
CA HIS A 238 -14.06 -10.67 31.48
C HIS A 238 -13.36 -10.59 30.12
N ILE A 239 -13.50 -9.47 29.40
CA ILE A 239 -12.89 -9.27 28.09
C ILE A 239 -11.67 -8.35 28.26
N GLY A 240 -10.48 -8.89 27.96
CA GLY A 240 -9.23 -8.13 28.01
C GLY A 240 -9.25 -6.88 27.12
N GLY A 241 -8.52 -5.84 27.52
CA GLY A 241 -8.48 -4.56 26.82
C GLY A 241 -8.06 -4.68 25.35
N GLY A 242 -7.03 -5.46 25.03
CA GLY A 242 -6.63 -5.67 23.64
C GLY A 242 -7.66 -6.46 22.83
N ALA A 243 -8.39 -7.41 23.43
CA ALA A 243 -9.49 -8.10 22.76
C ALA A 243 -10.68 -7.16 22.46
N ARG A 244 -10.99 -6.23 23.39
CA ARG A 244 -11.97 -5.16 23.15
C ARG A 244 -11.52 -4.24 22.01
N SER A 245 -10.25 -3.87 22.00
CA SER A 245 -9.62 -3.11 20.92
C SER A 245 -9.74 -3.82 19.59
N ALA A 246 -9.43 -5.12 19.56
CA ALA A 246 -9.52 -5.93 18.36
C ALA A 246 -10.94 -5.94 17.79
N LEU A 247 -11.94 -6.19 18.64
CA LEU A 247 -13.35 -6.16 18.25
C LEU A 247 -13.76 -4.79 17.72
N HIS A 248 -13.31 -3.69 18.34
CA HIS A 248 -13.65 -2.34 17.88
C HIS A 248 -13.00 -2.00 16.54
N PHE A 249 -11.70 -2.30 16.36
CA PHE A 249 -10.88 -1.87 15.22
C PHE A 249 -10.62 -2.93 14.15
N ASN A 250 -11.36 -4.04 14.16
CA ASN A 250 -11.20 -5.13 13.19
C ASN A 250 -9.78 -5.74 13.15
N ILE A 251 -9.14 -5.89 14.32
CA ILE A 251 -7.80 -6.49 14.40
C ILE A 251 -7.97 -8.01 14.47
N ALA A 252 -7.56 -8.72 13.42
CA ALA A 252 -7.62 -10.18 13.40
C ALA A 252 -6.65 -10.82 14.44
N PRO A 253 -6.87 -12.06 14.90
CA PRO A 253 -6.04 -12.69 15.93
C PRO A 253 -4.53 -12.71 15.61
N ALA A 254 -4.14 -13.08 14.38
CA ALA A 254 -2.74 -13.08 13.98
C ALA A 254 -2.14 -11.66 13.90
N MET A 255 -2.97 -10.66 13.57
CA MET A 255 -2.58 -9.24 13.60
C MET A 255 -2.41 -8.74 15.02
N HIS A 256 -3.29 -9.13 15.94
CA HIS A 256 -3.17 -8.84 17.37
C HIS A 256 -1.89 -9.46 17.94
N GLN A 257 -1.58 -10.71 17.59
CA GLN A 257 -0.32 -11.36 17.95
C GLN A 257 0.89 -10.60 17.40
N LEU A 258 0.88 -10.18 16.13
CA LEU A 258 1.93 -9.32 15.57
C LEU A 258 2.09 -8.05 16.40
N LEU A 259 1.00 -7.33 16.65
CA LEU A 259 1.04 -6.04 17.34
C LEU A 259 1.58 -6.19 18.77
N THR A 260 1.24 -7.26 19.48
CA THR A 260 1.64 -7.49 20.87
C THR A 260 2.97 -8.22 21.06
N GLU A 261 3.53 -8.83 19.99
CA GLU A 261 4.80 -9.56 20.08
C GLU A 261 5.95 -8.65 20.52
N LYS A 262 6.65 -9.03 21.61
CA LYS A 262 7.71 -8.21 22.19
C LYS A 262 8.90 -8.08 21.22
N LEU A 263 9.20 -6.85 20.82
CA LEU A 263 10.33 -6.54 19.95
C LEU A 263 11.56 -6.17 20.80
N THR A 264 12.68 -6.82 20.55
CA THR A 264 13.96 -6.54 21.21
C THR A 264 15.09 -6.56 20.18
N GLN A 265 16.23 -5.97 20.51
CA GLN A 265 17.40 -6.00 19.63
C GLN A 265 17.87 -7.44 19.35
N SER A 266 17.69 -8.37 20.30
CA SER A 266 18.12 -9.77 20.16
C SER A 266 17.25 -10.62 19.23
N ASN A 267 15.94 -10.34 19.15
CA ASN A 267 15.00 -11.11 18.35
C ASN A 267 14.60 -10.43 17.04
N ALA A 268 14.99 -9.16 16.83
CA ALA A 268 14.63 -8.36 15.66
C ALA A 268 14.94 -9.09 14.34
N GLN A 269 16.15 -9.67 14.20
CA GLN A 269 16.55 -10.33 12.96
C GLN A 269 15.71 -11.59 12.64
N LEU A 270 15.35 -12.37 13.66
CA LEU A 270 14.51 -13.56 13.51
C LEU A 270 13.07 -13.18 13.17
N LEU A 271 12.51 -12.19 13.87
CA LEU A 271 11.17 -11.69 13.63
C LEU A 271 11.05 -10.99 12.27
N TYR A 272 12.09 -10.27 11.86
CA TYR A 272 12.13 -9.64 10.55
C TYR A 272 12.05 -10.69 9.43
N LYS A 273 12.85 -11.76 9.51
CA LYS A 273 12.76 -12.89 8.56
C LYS A 273 11.40 -13.59 8.58
N LYS A 274 10.77 -13.71 9.75
CA LYS A 274 9.42 -14.28 9.90
C LYS A 274 8.36 -13.49 9.12
N TYR A 275 8.41 -12.16 9.17
CA TYR A 275 7.38 -11.29 8.57
C TYR A 275 7.69 -10.83 7.15
N PHE A 276 8.96 -10.64 6.82
CA PHE A 276 9.41 -10.09 5.54
C PHE A 276 10.17 -11.09 4.67
N SER A 277 10.27 -12.36 5.09
CA SER A 277 10.96 -13.43 4.37
C SER A 277 12.43 -13.07 4.07
N ALA A 278 12.83 -13.09 2.79
CA ALA A 278 14.20 -12.82 2.33
C ALA A 278 14.44 -11.38 1.87
N MET A 279 13.50 -10.46 2.10
CA MET A 279 13.62 -9.06 1.69
C MET A 279 14.67 -8.32 2.52
N ALA A 280 15.55 -7.54 1.90
CA ALA A 280 16.52 -6.72 2.65
C ALA A 280 15.81 -5.58 3.41
N PRO A 281 16.21 -5.26 4.66
CA PRO A 281 15.64 -4.13 5.41
C PRO A 281 15.73 -2.78 4.69
N GLU A 282 16.82 -2.54 3.95
CA GLU A 282 17.04 -1.33 3.16
C GLU A 282 16.05 -1.23 2.00
N GLN A 283 15.70 -2.37 1.40
CA GLN A 283 14.68 -2.44 0.34
C GLN A 283 13.29 -2.16 0.92
N PHE A 284 12.97 -2.72 2.09
CA PHE A 284 11.70 -2.45 2.76
C PHE A 284 11.54 -0.97 3.10
N LEU A 285 12.60 -0.33 3.60
CA LEU A 285 12.55 1.06 4.04
C LEU A 285 12.55 2.10 2.90
N ASN A 286 12.66 1.67 1.65
CA ASN A 286 12.50 2.55 0.50
C ASN A 286 11.07 3.14 0.49
N PRO A 287 10.89 4.49 0.50
CA PRO A 287 9.56 5.10 0.56
C PRO A 287 8.61 4.65 -0.54
N ARG A 288 9.12 4.45 -1.78
CA ARG A 288 8.30 3.94 -2.89
C ARG A 288 7.83 2.52 -2.64
N PHE A 289 8.71 1.69 -2.08
CA PHE A 289 8.37 0.33 -1.72
C PHE A 289 7.30 0.30 -0.63
N ILE A 290 7.46 1.07 0.45
CA ILE A 290 6.46 1.15 1.54
C ILE A 290 5.11 1.63 0.99
N ARG A 291 5.12 2.67 0.16
CA ARG A 291 3.91 3.22 -0.44
C ARG A 291 3.15 2.18 -1.24
N ASP A 292 3.84 1.51 -2.16
CA ASP A 292 3.23 0.52 -3.06
C ASP A 292 2.81 -0.73 -2.29
N TRP A 293 3.64 -1.19 -1.34
CA TRP A 293 3.36 -2.34 -0.49
C TRP A 293 2.09 -2.09 0.33
N TYR A 294 2.07 -1.05 1.16
CA TYR A 294 0.94 -0.77 2.06
C TYR A 294 -0.25 -0.06 1.37
N SER A 295 -0.15 0.21 0.07
CA SER A 295 -1.14 1.01 -0.67
C SER A 295 -1.44 2.33 0.04
N LEU A 296 -0.39 3.06 0.41
CA LEU A 296 -0.48 4.38 1.04
C LEU A 296 -0.60 5.46 -0.01
N THR A 297 -1.40 6.50 0.26
CA THR A 297 -1.38 7.72 -0.56
C THR A 297 -0.13 8.56 -0.24
N ASP A 298 0.20 9.52 -1.10
CA ASP A 298 1.35 10.40 -0.85
C ASP A 298 1.14 11.26 0.42
N GLU A 299 -0.09 11.65 0.73
CA GLU A 299 -0.45 12.33 1.99
C GLU A 299 -0.25 11.40 3.20
N GLU A 300 -0.68 10.13 3.10
CA GLU A 300 -0.46 9.15 4.17
C GLU A 300 1.03 8.89 4.41
N MET A 301 1.83 8.82 3.34
CA MET A 301 3.28 8.65 3.41
C MET A 301 3.98 9.80 4.15
N GLN A 302 3.59 11.05 3.87
CA GLN A 302 4.12 12.22 4.58
C GLN A 302 3.85 12.15 6.09
N ARG A 303 2.65 11.69 6.49
CA ARG A 303 2.31 11.55 7.92
C ARG A 303 3.19 10.54 8.68
N PHE A 304 3.79 9.56 8.00
CA PHE A 304 4.72 8.60 8.62
C PHE A 304 6.16 9.09 8.67
N HIS A 305 6.49 10.25 8.06
CA HIS A 305 7.81 10.86 8.09
C HIS A 305 8.92 9.88 7.62
N LEU A 306 8.65 9.16 6.53
CA LEU A 306 9.47 8.03 6.07
C LEU A 306 10.68 8.47 5.25
N MET A 307 11.88 8.23 5.78
CA MET A 307 13.23 8.13 5.19
C MET A 307 13.73 9.18 4.17
N GLU A 308 12.92 9.72 3.27
CA GLU A 308 13.28 10.87 2.41
C GLU A 308 13.53 12.15 3.23
N GLU A 309 13.17 12.13 4.51
CA GLU A 309 13.29 13.27 5.45
C GLU A 309 14.17 12.96 6.68
N LEU A 310 15.09 11.98 6.58
CA LEU A 310 16.08 11.79 7.64
C LEU A 310 16.84 13.10 7.89
N ASN A 311 17.13 13.39 9.16
CA ASN A 311 17.80 14.62 9.59
C ASN A 311 17.01 15.90 9.30
N ILE A 312 15.69 15.83 9.09
CA ILE A 312 14.82 16.99 8.97
C ILE A 312 13.85 17.04 10.16
N TYR A 313 13.77 18.20 10.79
CA TYR A 313 12.80 18.47 11.84
C TYR A 313 11.43 18.81 11.25
N GLN A 314 10.41 18.06 11.65
CA GLN A 314 9.01 18.37 11.42
C GLN A 314 8.28 18.38 12.77
N ASN A 315 7.57 19.47 13.06
CA ASN A 315 6.84 19.64 14.33
C ASN A 315 7.71 19.33 15.57
N GLY A 316 8.97 19.76 15.55
CA GLY A 316 9.93 19.55 16.63
C GLY A 316 10.49 18.13 16.76
N THR A 317 10.13 17.21 15.87
CA THR A 317 10.61 15.81 15.87
C THR A 317 11.44 15.51 14.63
N MET A 318 12.49 14.70 14.79
CA MET A 318 13.39 14.27 13.72
C MET A 318 13.76 12.80 13.91
N THR A 319 13.87 12.06 12.80
CA THR A 319 14.48 10.72 12.80
C THR A 319 15.88 10.79 12.18
N THR A 320 16.88 10.22 12.86
CA THR A 320 18.27 10.20 12.40
C THR A 320 18.88 8.80 12.58
N VAL A 321 19.98 8.53 11.88
CA VAL A 321 20.74 7.28 11.98
C VAL A 321 22.13 7.61 12.46
N ILE A 322 22.53 7.02 13.59
CA ILE A 322 23.86 7.18 14.20
C ILE A 322 24.39 5.79 14.45
N ASP A 323 25.56 5.47 13.90
CA ASP A 323 26.20 4.15 14.02
C ASP A 323 25.26 2.98 13.67
N ASN A 324 24.49 3.10 12.58
CA ASN A 324 23.48 2.14 12.11
C ASN A 324 22.29 1.91 13.05
N ILE A 325 22.11 2.75 14.06
CA ILE A 325 20.97 2.73 14.97
C ILE A 325 20.08 3.93 14.65
N PHE A 326 18.79 3.68 14.54
CA PHE A 326 17.78 4.71 14.36
C PHE A 326 17.49 5.39 15.70
N TYR A 327 17.45 6.72 15.68
CA TYR A 327 17.09 7.54 16.83
C TYR A 327 15.97 8.50 16.46
N ARG A 328 15.04 8.68 17.38
CA ARG A 328 14.06 9.78 17.36
C ARG A 328 14.52 10.88 18.28
N VAL A 329 14.68 12.09 17.75
CA VAL A 329 15.04 13.28 18.50
C VAL A 329 13.85 14.21 18.53
N THR A 330 13.35 14.53 19.72
CA THR A 330 12.23 15.46 19.93
C THR A 330 12.74 16.68 20.70
N LEU A 331 12.49 17.88 20.19
CA LEU A 331 12.72 19.14 20.88
C LEU A 331 11.56 19.35 21.87
N THR A 332 11.88 19.49 23.16
CA THR A 332 10.89 19.56 24.25
C THR A 332 10.73 20.96 24.83
N ARG A 333 11.71 21.86 24.60
CA ARG A 333 11.63 23.26 25.04
C ARG A 333 12.48 24.19 24.18
N HIS A 334 11.89 25.35 23.86
CA HIS A 334 12.57 26.54 23.36
C HIS A 334 12.27 27.71 24.28
N THR A 335 13.27 28.34 24.89
CA THR A 335 13.07 29.64 25.55
C THR A 335 13.45 30.75 24.58
N ASN A 336 12.57 31.74 24.40
CA ASN A 336 12.77 33.02 23.72
C ASN A 336 13.18 33.01 22.23
N ASN A 337 13.40 31.85 21.59
CA ASN A 337 13.69 31.77 20.16
C ASN A 337 13.47 30.36 19.57
N ASP A 338 12.44 30.19 18.73
CA ASP A 338 11.99 28.90 18.17
C ASP A 338 12.87 28.31 17.05
N SER A 339 14.04 28.91 16.80
CA SER A 339 14.85 28.56 15.62
C SER A 339 15.94 27.53 15.90
N ILE A 340 16.23 27.19 17.16
CA ILE A 340 17.36 26.30 17.50
C ILE A 340 16.98 24.83 17.28
N LYS A 341 17.72 24.16 16.40
CA LYS A 341 17.62 22.74 16.07
C LYS A 341 18.90 22.01 16.46
N VAL A 342 18.75 20.75 16.89
CA VAL A 342 19.84 19.92 17.41
C VAL A 342 19.98 18.65 16.58
N TYR A 343 21.18 18.33 16.11
CA TYR A 343 21.46 17.18 15.27
C TYR A 343 22.57 16.34 15.92
N PRO A 344 22.22 15.32 16.72
CA PRO A 344 23.20 14.41 17.28
C PRO A 344 23.90 13.66 16.14
N LEU A 345 25.24 13.75 16.11
CA LEU A 345 26.07 13.07 15.10
C LEU A 345 26.71 11.81 15.67
N SER A 346 27.03 11.85 16.97
CA SER A 346 27.53 10.72 17.76
C SER A 346 27.34 11.03 19.25
N ASN A 347 27.75 10.12 20.13
CA ASN A 347 27.80 10.38 21.57
C ASN A 347 28.80 11.48 21.99
N SER A 348 29.66 11.93 21.07
CA SER A 348 30.71 12.92 21.33
C SER A 348 30.62 14.14 20.40
N SER A 349 29.70 14.14 19.45
CA SER A 349 29.57 15.20 18.45
C SER A 349 28.10 15.57 18.24
N LEU A 350 27.81 16.85 18.22
CA LEU A 350 26.48 17.43 18.08
C LEU A 350 26.56 18.62 17.13
N LYS A 351 25.68 18.68 16.14
CA LYS A 351 25.52 19.89 15.33
C LYS A 351 24.31 20.67 15.83
N ILE A 352 24.44 21.98 15.93
CA ILE A 352 23.34 22.89 16.24
C ILE A 352 23.15 23.87 15.10
N GLU A 353 21.90 24.16 14.76
CA GLU A 353 21.55 25.17 13.77
C GLU A 353 20.47 26.07 14.35
N GLY A 354 20.42 27.32 13.90
CA GLY A 354 19.31 28.22 14.23
C GLY A 354 19.58 29.63 13.78
N SER A 355 18.76 30.57 14.26
CA SER A 355 18.98 32.00 14.07
C SER A 355 19.29 32.65 15.41
N THR A 356 20.11 33.69 15.38
CA THR A 356 20.50 34.39 16.60
C THR A 356 19.42 35.40 17.03
N GLY A 357 18.63 35.06 18.06
CA GLY A 357 17.57 35.94 18.61
C GLY A 357 18.06 36.97 19.63
N PHE A 358 19.37 37.14 19.71
CA PHE A 358 20.03 38.02 20.67
C PHE A 358 20.14 39.43 20.09
N LYS A 359 19.72 40.46 20.84
CA LYS A 359 19.99 41.86 20.46
C LYS A 359 21.52 42.10 20.43
N ALA A 360 22.05 42.50 19.28
CA ALA A 360 23.45 42.82 19.10
C ALA A 360 23.74 44.24 19.59
N SER A 361 24.89 44.40 20.24
CA SER A 361 25.52 45.71 20.32
C SER A 361 26.19 46.02 18.97
N SER A 362 26.58 47.29 18.74
CA SER A 362 27.25 47.74 17.51
C SER A 362 28.55 47.01 17.16
N LYS A 363 29.06 46.11 18.02
CA LYS A 363 30.33 45.40 17.85
C LYS A 363 30.20 43.90 17.47
N GLY A 364 28.98 43.35 17.45
CA GLY A 364 28.68 41.93 17.21
C GLY A 364 29.12 41.00 18.37
N TYR A 365 28.50 39.82 18.51
CA TYR A 365 28.85 38.81 19.53
C TYR A 365 29.19 37.46 18.89
N ALA A 366 29.89 36.61 19.63
CA ALA A 366 30.10 35.21 19.31
C ALA A 366 29.16 34.32 20.14
N LEU A 367 28.87 33.12 19.66
CA LEU A 367 28.01 32.15 20.35
C LEU A 367 28.87 31.27 21.25
N CYS A 368 28.46 31.10 22.51
CA CYS A 368 29.08 30.17 23.44
C CYS A 368 28.05 29.13 23.90
N PRO A 369 28.01 27.96 23.24
CA PRO A 369 27.24 26.82 23.69
C PRO A 369 27.81 26.26 24.99
N GLY A 370 26.92 25.89 25.91
CA GLY A 370 27.25 25.28 27.18
C GLY A 370 26.28 24.15 27.54
N TYR A 371 26.83 23.06 28.07
CA TYR A 371 26.11 21.82 28.35
C TYR A 371 25.69 21.75 29.83
N THR A 372 24.40 21.45 30.08
CA THR A 372 23.72 21.20 31.39
C THR A 372 23.32 22.39 32.30
N ALA A 373 22.48 22.05 33.31
CA ALA A 373 21.44 22.88 33.95
C ALA A 373 21.86 23.77 35.15
N THR A 374 23.07 23.66 35.68
CA THR A 374 23.58 24.56 36.74
C THR A 374 24.97 25.06 36.37
N ASN A 375 25.03 26.30 35.86
CA ASN A 375 26.22 27.06 35.44
C ASN A 375 27.11 26.35 34.39
N PRO A 376 27.41 26.95 33.22
CA PRO A 376 28.03 26.23 32.10
C PRO A 376 29.45 25.77 32.44
N ALA A 377 29.61 24.46 32.69
CA ALA A 377 30.88 23.80 32.98
C ALA A 377 31.53 23.15 31.74
N ILE A 378 30.86 23.16 30.59
CA ILE A 378 31.47 22.94 29.28
C ILE A 378 31.30 24.17 28.41
N ARG A 379 32.38 24.62 27.77
CA ARG A 379 32.35 25.74 26.82
C ARG A 379 33.03 25.36 25.52
N TRP A 380 32.40 25.73 24.41
CA TRP A 380 33.03 25.74 23.09
C TRP A 380 33.33 27.19 22.70
N LYS A 381 34.60 27.59 22.79
CA LYS A 381 35.06 28.95 22.45
C LYS A 381 35.66 29.07 21.04
N LYS A 382 35.55 28.03 20.21
CA LYS A 382 36.19 27.98 18.89
C LYS A 382 35.49 28.82 17.82
N ASP A 383 34.18 29.07 17.91
CA ASP A 383 33.51 29.95 16.95
C ASP A 383 33.64 31.42 17.38
N GLN A 384 34.74 32.05 16.97
CA GLN A 384 34.97 33.49 17.18
C GLN A 384 34.28 34.35 16.12
N LYS A 385 33.45 33.75 15.25
CA LYS A 385 32.70 34.50 14.25
C LYS A 385 31.72 35.43 14.94
N LYS A 386 31.70 36.67 14.46
CA LYS A 386 30.71 37.67 14.90
C LYS A 386 29.38 37.41 14.19
N TYR A 387 28.31 37.37 14.96
CA TYR A 387 26.94 37.29 14.48
C TYR A 387 26.21 38.62 14.71
N ASN A 388 25.37 38.97 13.74
CA ASN A 388 24.38 40.05 13.84
C ASN A 388 23.01 39.48 14.25
N ASP A 389 22.03 40.36 14.49
CA ASP A 389 20.66 39.99 14.84
C ASP A 389 20.01 39.12 13.76
N ASN A 390 19.32 38.06 14.19
CA ASN A 390 18.60 37.09 13.35
C ASN A 390 19.47 36.41 12.28
N GLN A 391 20.78 36.38 12.45
CA GLN A 391 21.67 35.72 11.51
C GLN A 391 21.63 34.20 11.70
N PRO A 392 21.51 33.40 10.63
CA PRO A 392 21.57 31.95 10.73
C PRO A 392 22.98 31.49 11.13
N PHE A 393 23.05 30.48 11.99
CA PHE A 393 24.27 29.83 12.41
C PHE A 393 24.15 28.30 12.27
N SER A 394 25.30 27.65 12.08
CA SER A 394 25.45 26.20 12.07
C SER A 394 26.81 25.88 12.71
N ILE A 395 26.79 25.28 13.90
CA ILE A 395 28.01 24.99 14.67
C ILE A 395 28.03 23.50 14.98
N THR A 396 29.18 22.86 14.73
CA THR A 396 29.43 21.48 15.18
C THR A 396 30.25 21.52 16.45
N LEU A 397 29.70 20.92 17.51
CA LEU A 397 30.29 20.79 18.83
C LEU A 397 30.88 19.40 18.98
N ASN A 398 32.13 19.33 19.43
CA ASN A 398 32.77 18.07 19.77
C ASN A 398 33.18 18.07 21.23
N MET A 399 32.82 17.03 21.99
CA MET A 399 33.15 16.93 23.42
C MET A 399 34.66 16.89 23.70
N LYS A 400 35.51 16.62 22.70
CA LYS A 400 36.98 16.78 22.84
C LYS A 400 37.42 18.23 22.94
N ASP A 401 36.65 19.15 22.38
CA ASP A 401 36.91 20.59 22.39
C ASP A 401 36.22 21.31 23.56
N ALA A 402 35.60 20.54 24.46
CA ALA A 402 34.94 21.00 25.67
C ALA A 402 35.96 21.53 26.69
N GLU A 403 35.86 22.81 27.08
CA GLU A 403 36.63 23.35 28.20
C GLU A 403 35.84 23.24 29.52
N GLY A 404 36.50 22.86 30.63
CA GLY A 404 35.95 22.95 31.99
C GLY A 404 35.77 21.60 32.71
N ALA A 405 34.96 21.60 33.79
CA ALA A 405 34.84 20.50 34.76
C ALA A 405 34.21 19.20 34.22
N HIS A 406 33.77 19.20 32.96
CA HIS A 406 33.12 18.07 32.32
C HIS A 406 33.78 17.69 30.98
N ALA A 407 35.03 18.14 30.73
CA ALA A 407 35.84 17.65 29.63
C ALA A 407 35.91 16.10 29.67
N GLY A 408 35.45 15.44 28.60
CA GLY A 408 35.30 13.98 28.55
C GLY A 408 33.88 13.43 28.78
N SER A 409 32.88 14.30 28.99
CA SER A 409 31.47 13.88 29.02
C SER A 409 30.95 13.49 27.63
N THR A 410 29.77 12.88 27.58
CA THR A 410 29.08 12.50 26.33
C THR A 410 27.68 13.12 26.25
N PHE A 411 27.22 13.36 25.03
CA PHE A 411 25.82 13.68 24.76
C PHE A 411 24.97 12.43 24.98
N LYS A 412 23.77 12.62 25.54
CA LYS A 412 22.84 11.50 25.74
C LYS A 412 22.13 11.19 24.41
N LEU A 413 22.43 10.01 23.87
CA LEU A 413 21.69 9.45 22.72
C LEU A 413 20.41 8.73 23.14
N ASN A 414 20.19 8.54 24.44
CA ASN A 414 18.95 8.00 24.99
C ASN A 414 18.56 8.76 26.26
N GLY A 415 17.37 9.34 26.28
CA GLY A 415 16.85 10.20 27.34
C GLY A 415 17.02 11.71 27.08
N PRO A 416 16.56 12.52 28.05
CA PRO A 416 16.55 13.97 27.94
C PRO A 416 17.94 14.58 28.12
N ASP A 417 18.20 15.63 27.35
CA ASP A 417 19.43 16.39 27.33
C ASP A 417 19.16 17.87 27.04
N SER A 418 20.13 18.74 27.35
CA SER A 418 19.94 20.19 27.23
C SER A 418 21.22 20.95 26.91
N LEU A 419 21.05 22.03 26.17
CA LEU A 419 22.10 22.95 25.78
C LEU A 419 21.65 24.39 25.99
N ARG A 420 22.52 25.20 26.58
CA ARG A 420 22.37 26.65 26.69
C ARG A 420 23.27 27.31 25.67
N ILE A 421 22.76 28.30 24.97
CA ILE A 421 23.54 29.14 24.06
C ILE A 421 23.51 30.54 24.64
N GLY A 422 24.69 31.10 24.93
CA GLY A 422 24.85 32.47 25.43
C GLY A 422 25.68 33.34 24.50
N LYS A 423 25.60 34.66 24.70
CA LYS A 423 26.48 35.63 24.02
C LYS A 423 27.84 35.69 24.68
N TRP A 424 28.89 35.69 23.86
CA TRP A 424 30.26 35.93 24.30
C TRP A 424 30.89 37.08 23.51
N TRP A 425 31.53 38.01 24.23
CA TRP A 425 32.22 39.15 23.62
C TRP A 425 33.71 38.82 23.48
N PRO A 426 34.26 38.78 22.25
CA PRO A 426 35.67 38.52 22.04
C PRO A 426 36.56 39.51 22.83
N GLY A 427 37.45 38.99 23.68
CA GLY A 427 38.36 39.80 24.52
C GLY A 427 37.90 40.07 25.95
N THR A 428 36.74 39.55 26.38
CA THR A 428 36.28 39.60 27.78
C THR A 428 36.10 38.20 28.37
N SER A 429 36.32 38.06 29.68
CA SER A 429 36.11 36.81 30.42
C SER A 429 34.64 36.59 30.85
N SER A 430 33.79 37.62 30.70
CA SER A 430 32.39 37.61 31.12
C SER A 430 31.45 37.17 29.99
N ILE A 431 30.52 36.27 30.33
CA ILE A 431 29.39 35.87 29.48
C ILE A 431 28.21 36.78 29.84
N ASP A 432 27.45 37.23 28.85
CA ASP A 432 26.24 38.03 29.08
C ASP A 432 25.11 37.17 29.67
N GLY A 433 24.23 37.76 30.48
CA GLY A 433 23.21 37.03 31.26
C GLY A 433 22.03 36.46 30.45
N GLU A 434 21.95 36.74 29.14
CA GLU A 434 20.92 36.23 28.25
C GLU A 434 21.32 34.86 27.67
N PHE A 435 20.55 33.82 27.98
CA PHE A 435 20.73 32.46 27.46
C PHE A 435 19.47 31.97 26.77
N ASN A 436 19.65 31.37 25.59
CA ASN A 436 18.63 30.54 24.96
C ASN A 436 18.88 29.09 25.37
N VAL A 437 17.84 28.39 25.82
CA VAL A 437 17.90 26.98 26.20
C VAL A 437 17.16 26.17 25.14
N VAL A 438 17.82 25.10 24.68
CA VAL A 438 17.18 24.03 23.92
C VAL A 438 17.27 22.74 24.72
N GLU A 439 16.12 22.11 24.92
CA GLU A 439 16.01 20.79 25.56
C GLU A 439 15.51 19.81 24.49
N TRP A 440 16.09 18.62 24.47
CA TRP A 440 15.66 17.56 23.57
C TRP A 440 15.66 16.22 24.29
N ASN A 441 14.85 15.30 23.77
CA ASN A 441 14.82 13.91 24.19
C ASN A 441 15.18 13.03 22.99
N SER A 442 16.19 12.19 23.16
CA SER A 442 16.58 11.19 22.16
C SER A 442 16.07 9.82 22.59
N VAL A 443 15.42 9.07 21.69
CA VAL A 443 14.95 7.71 21.96
C VAL A 443 15.53 6.79 20.90
N SER A 444 16.17 5.70 21.32
CA SER A 444 16.65 4.67 20.39
C SER A 444 15.47 3.86 19.83
N LEU A 445 15.35 3.84 18.52
CA LEU A 445 14.38 3.00 17.80
C LEU A 445 14.96 1.62 17.45
N GLY A 446 16.28 1.44 17.59
CA GLY A 446 17.01 0.19 17.39
C GLY A 446 17.71 0.07 16.04
N SER A 447 18.15 -1.14 15.69
CA SER A 447 18.71 -1.41 14.36
C SER A 447 17.65 -1.27 13.27
N ILE A 448 18.12 -1.30 12.02
CA ILE A 448 17.27 -1.22 10.83
C ILE A 448 16.13 -2.26 10.82
N GLU A 449 16.37 -3.49 11.28
CA GLU A 449 15.34 -4.53 11.38
C GLU A 449 14.30 -4.20 12.46
N LEU A 450 14.75 -3.71 13.62
CA LEU A 450 13.86 -3.35 14.72
C LEU A 450 12.98 -2.15 14.32
N TYR A 451 13.58 -1.15 13.67
CA TYR A 451 12.86 0.00 13.13
C TYR A 451 11.82 -0.41 12.09
N ALA A 452 12.20 -1.26 11.12
CA ALA A 452 11.28 -1.78 10.12
C ALA A 452 10.09 -2.55 10.73
N LEU A 453 10.33 -3.35 11.77
CA LEU A 453 9.28 -4.07 12.50
C LEU A 453 8.34 -3.12 13.26
N LYS A 454 8.88 -2.10 13.94
CA LYS A 454 8.06 -1.07 14.61
C LYS A 454 7.20 -0.33 13.59
N LEU A 455 7.78 0.03 12.45
CA LEU A 455 7.08 0.71 11.38
C LEU A 455 5.95 -0.17 10.78
N ASN A 456 6.22 -1.46 10.55
CA ASN A 456 5.20 -2.42 10.10
C ASN A 456 3.99 -2.43 11.04
N LYS A 457 4.23 -2.53 12.36
CA LYS A 457 3.16 -2.49 13.36
C LYS A 457 2.40 -1.17 13.31
N ALA A 458 3.11 -0.04 13.23
CA ALA A 458 2.50 1.29 13.18
C ALA A 458 1.60 1.48 11.94
N ILE A 459 2.08 1.12 10.74
CA ILE A 459 1.30 1.25 9.49
C ILE A 459 0.07 0.32 9.51
N ARG A 460 0.23 -0.90 10.02
CA ARG A 460 -0.89 -1.85 10.15
C ARG A 460 -1.93 -1.38 11.17
N LEU A 461 -1.50 -0.83 12.31
CA LEU A 461 -2.40 -0.26 13.31
C LEU A 461 -3.10 0.98 12.77
N TYR A 462 -2.41 1.84 12.01
CA TYR A 462 -2.99 2.96 11.28
C TYR A 462 -4.10 2.50 10.33
N LYS A 463 -3.85 1.50 9.47
CA LYS A 463 -4.86 0.98 8.53
C LYS A 463 -6.06 0.34 9.25
N ALA A 464 -5.86 -0.27 10.43
CA ALA A 464 -6.95 -0.85 11.21
C ALA A 464 -7.79 0.21 11.95
N THR A 465 -7.15 1.26 12.47
CA THR A 465 -7.80 2.22 13.38
C THR A 465 -8.23 3.52 12.71
N GLY A 466 -7.59 3.89 11.60
CA GLY A 466 -7.73 5.20 10.97
C GLY A 466 -7.20 6.37 11.80
N LEU A 467 -6.50 6.10 12.91
CA LEU A 467 -5.84 7.11 13.73
C LEU A 467 -4.58 7.60 13.04
N SER A 468 -4.27 8.89 13.11
CA SER A 468 -3.05 9.43 12.50
C SER A 468 -1.79 8.81 13.15
N PRO A 469 -0.66 8.70 12.43
CA PRO A 469 0.59 8.20 13.00
C PRO A 469 1.01 8.97 14.26
N ARG A 470 0.68 10.26 14.29
CA ARG A 470 0.87 11.18 15.40
C ARG A 470 0.07 10.80 16.64
N GLU A 471 -1.22 10.52 16.47
CA GLU A 471 -2.09 10.05 17.57
C GLU A 471 -1.60 8.69 18.09
N LEU A 472 -1.22 7.78 17.20
CA LEU A 472 -0.69 6.47 17.58
C LEU A 472 0.64 6.59 18.35
N GLU A 473 1.50 7.54 17.98
CA GLU A 473 2.72 7.84 18.70
C GLU A 473 2.42 8.34 20.12
N ASP A 474 1.54 9.33 20.28
CA ASP A 474 1.18 9.88 21.60
C ASP A 474 0.57 8.81 22.54
N ILE A 475 -0.24 7.90 21.99
CA ILE A 475 -0.78 6.74 22.73
C ILE A 475 0.34 5.78 23.13
N SER A 476 1.28 5.50 22.22
CA SER A 476 2.41 4.60 22.46
C SER A 476 3.37 5.17 23.52
N GLU A 477 3.70 6.46 23.43
CA GLU A 477 4.55 7.19 24.40
C GLU A 477 3.94 7.23 25.80
N SER A 478 2.61 7.25 25.89
CA SER A 478 1.90 7.20 27.18
C SER A 478 2.06 5.86 27.90
N VAL A 479 2.43 4.80 27.17
CA VAL A 479 2.61 3.45 27.73
C VAL A 479 4.09 3.08 27.83
N SER A 480 4.89 3.39 26.80
CA SER A 480 6.29 3.00 26.70
C SER A 480 7.16 4.09 26.08
N ALA A 481 8.31 4.37 26.68
CA ALA A 481 9.25 5.38 26.19
C ALA A 481 9.94 4.98 24.87
N ASP A 482 9.95 3.69 24.52
CA ASP A 482 10.61 3.15 23.33
C ASP A 482 9.67 2.99 22.13
N LEU A 483 8.45 3.53 22.21
CA LEU A 483 7.41 3.48 21.18
C LEU A 483 7.00 2.05 20.81
N THR A 484 7.00 1.13 21.77
CA THR A 484 6.56 -0.25 21.53
C THR A 484 5.05 -0.39 21.65
N ILE A 485 4.43 -0.96 20.63
CA ILE A 485 3.02 -1.34 20.68
C ILE A 485 2.92 -2.64 21.50
N SER A 486 2.15 -2.59 22.59
CA SER A 486 1.92 -3.70 23.52
C SER A 486 0.41 -3.95 23.75
N GLU A 487 0.07 -4.94 24.56
CA GLU A 487 -1.32 -5.19 24.97
C GLU A 487 -1.92 -3.99 25.73
N GLU A 488 -1.10 -3.28 26.51
CA GLU A 488 -1.49 -2.06 27.23
C GLU A 488 -1.79 -0.91 26.26
N THR A 489 -1.00 -0.77 25.19
CA THR A 489 -1.25 0.21 24.12
C THR A 489 -2.61 -0.05 23.46
N LEU A 490 -2.91 -1.31 23.14
CA LEU A 490 -4.20 -1.67 22.54
C LEU A 490 -5.37 -1.47 23.51
N ALA A 491 -5.18 -1.76 24.79
CA ALA A 491 -6.16 -1.50 25.84
C ALA A 491 -6.46 0.00 25.98
N LEU A 492 -5.44 0.85 26.06
CA LEU A 492 -5.57 2.31 26.12
C LEU A 492 -6.30 2.84 24.88
N LEU A 493 -5.93 2.35 23.70
CA LEU A 493 -6.57 2.71 22.43
C LEU A 493 -8.07 2.35 22.41
N SER A 494 -8.46 1.22 23.01
CA SER A 494 -9.88 0.86 23.16
C SER A 494 -10.64 1.78 24.12
N GLN A 495 -10.00 2.24 25.20
CA GLN A 495 -10.60 3.15 26.16
C GLN A 495 -10.84 4.52 25.52
N ILE A 496 -9.85 5.03 24.78
CA ILE A 496 -9.95 6.29 24.03
C ILE A 496 -11.13 6.23 23.07
N ALA A 497 -11.26 5.15 22.30
CA ALA A 497 -12.36 4.96 21.36
C ALA A 497 -13.73 5.04 22.05
N VAL A 498 -13.88 4.34 23.18
CA VAL A 498 -15.11 4.35 23.97
C VAL A 498 -15.41 5.74 24.54
N LEU A 499 -14.40 6.44 25.06
CA LEU A 499 -14.57 7.78 25.64
C LEU A 499 -14.95 8.81 24.58
N THR A 500 -14.25 8.83 23.44
CA THR A 500 -14.57 9.72 22.32
C THR A 500 -15.97 9.46 21.79
N GLN A 501 -16.37 8.20 21.64
CA GLN A 501 -17.69 7.83 21.15
C GLN A 501 -18.81 8.19 22.15
N ARG A 502 -18.58 7.95 23.44
CA ARG A 502 -19.61 8.17 24.48
C ARG A 502 -19.79 9.63 24.86
N TYR A 503 -18.70 10.40 24.91
CA TYR A 503 -18.71 11.77 25.42
C TYR A 503 -18.53 12.83 24.33
N ALA A 504 -18.36 12.42 23.07
CA ALA A 504 -18.11 13.33 21.94
C ALA A 504 -16.92 14.30 22.18
N ILE A 505 -15.92 13.83 22.93
CA ILE A 505 -14.71 14.61 23.25
C ILE A 505 -13.59 14.35 22.22
N PRO A 506 -12.71 15.33 21.98
CA PRO A 506 -11.52 15.12 21.16
C PRO A 506 -10.67 13.96 21.70
N ARG A 507 -10.02 13.22 20.79
CA ARG A 507 -9.19 12.06 21.15
C ARG A 507 -8.04 12.41 22.09
N GLU A 508 -7.45 13.59 21.93
CA GLU A 508 -6.41 14.08 22.82
C GLU A 508 -6.92 14.27 24.27
N SER A 509 -8.17 14.72 24.44
CA SER A 509 -8.80 14.82 25.76
C SER A 509 -9.17 13.44 26.29
N ALA A 510 -9.64 12.54 25.43
CA ALA A 510 -9.92 11.14 25.80
C ALA A 510 -8.65 10.40 26.23
N LEU A 511 -7.50 10.66 25.61
CA LEU A 511 -6.19 10.13 26.01
C LEU A 511 -5.85 10.54 27.44
N ILE A 512 -6.01 11.81 27.80
CA ILE A 512 -5.76 12.31 29.16
C ILE A 512 -6.70 11.64 30.17
N ILE A 513 -8.01 11.55 29.86
CA ILE A 513 -8.98 10.91 30.75
C ILE A 513 -8.67 9.43 30.95
N ALA A 514 -8.14 8.76 29.93
CA ALA A 514 -7.69 7.37 30.00
C ALA A 514 -6.33 7.18 30.70
N GLY A 515 -5.73 8.26 31.23
CA GLY A 515 -4.47 8.22 31.97
C GLY A 515 -3.21 8.40 31.12
N GLY A 516 -3.35 8.86 29.87
CA GLY A 516 -2.23 9.19 29.00
C GLY A 516 -1.61 10.57 29.27
N ASN A 517 -0.47 10.83 28.64
CA ASN A 517 0.29 12.07 28.82
C ASN A 517 -0.30 13.24 28.03
N ILE A 518 -0.07 14.46 28.52
CA ILE A 518 -0.37 15.69 27.75
C ILE A 518 0.72 15.87 26.69
N SER A 519 0.33 15.92 25.42
CA SER A 519 1.28 16.07 24.31
C SER A 519 1.90 17.47 24.29
N LEU A 520 3.24 17.51 24.38
CA LEU A 520 4.05 18.74 24.27
C LEU A 520 4.41 19.09 22.82
N LYS A 521 4.10 18.18 21.91
CA LYS A 521 4.48 18.30 20.50
C LYS A 521 3.33 18.95 19.73
N PRO A 522 3.59 19.85 18.78
CA PRO A 522 2.54 20.49 18.00
C PRO A 522 1.80 19.47 17.12
N GLY A 523 0.46 19.50 17.19
CA GLY A 523 -0.41 18.67 16.36
C GLY A 523 -0.60 19.25 14.95
N GLU A 524 -1.58 18.74 14.20
CA GLU A 524 -1.91 19.25 12.85
C GLU A 524 -2.31 20.73 12.84
N SER A 525 -2.83 21.26 13.96
CA SER A 525 -3.15 22.68 14.14
C SER A 525 -1.92 23.58 14.39
N GLY A 526 -0.71 23.01 14.45
CA GLY A 526 0.54 23.74 14.66
C GLY A 526 0.81 24.18 16.10
N ILE A 527 -0.10 23.94 17.04
CA ILE A 527 0.02 24.26 18.47
C ILE A 527 -0.08 22.95 19.27
N SER A 528 0.77 22.77 20.28
CA SER A 528 0.74 21.57 21.13
C SER A 528 -0.50 21.53 22.03
N HIS A 529 -0.85 20.36 22.56
CA HIS A 529 -1.95 20.26 23.52
C HIS A 529 -1.63 21.04 24.79
N TRP A 530 -0.39 20.96 25.27
CA TRP A 530 0.11 21.76 26.38
C TRP A 530 -0.09 23.26 26.15
N ASP A 531 0.35 23.78 25.00
CA ASP A 531 0.25 25.21 24.72
C ASP A 531 -1.20 25.65 24.58
N ARG A 532 -2.08 24.81 24.02
CA ARG A 532 -3.52 25.10 23.99
C ARG A 532 -4.13 25.21 25.38
N LEU A 533 -3.71 24.35 26.31
CA LEU A 533 -4.24 24.32 27.67
C LEU A 533 -3.69 25.44 28.56
N PHE A 534 -2.39 25.72 28.45
CA PHE A 534 -1.69 26.57 29.43
C PHE A 534 -1.19 27.90 28.85
N ASN A 535 -1.00 28.00 27.53
CA ASN A 535 -0.35 29.15 26.89
C ASN A 535 -1.21 29.85 25.81
N SER A 536 -2.50 29.48 25.65
CA SER A 536 -3.39 30.00 24.60
C SER A 536 -3.91 31.42 24.84
N ALA A 537 -3.88 31.89 26.09
CA ALA A 537 -4.04 33.29 26.43
C ALA A 537 -2.78 33.70 27.19
N GLU A 538 -1.97 34.61 26.63
CA GLU A 538 -0.79 35.16 27.29
C GLU A 538 -1.21 35.90 28.58
N GLN A 539 -1.38 35.18 29.69
CA GLN A 539 -1.56 35.77 31.00
C GLN A 539 -0.21 36.37 31.42
N GLY A 540 0.00 37.64 31.08
CA GLY A 540 1.09 38.46 31.61
C GLY A 540 2.47 38.21 30.99
N GLY A 541 2.56 37.74 29.75
CA GLY A 541 3.83 37.69 28.99
C GLY A 541 4.87 36.67 29.49
N SER A 542 4.46 35.67 30.27
CA SER A 542 5.35 34.60 30.75
C SER A 542 4.86 33.22 30.29
N TYR A 543 5.72 32.51 29.55
CA TYR A 543 5.45 31.16 29.03
C TYR A 543 5.58 30.12 30.16
N LEU A 544 4.55 29.29 30.37
CA LEU A 544 4.57 28.22 31.34
C LEU A 544 5.31 26.99 30.77
N GLY A 545 6.58 26.86 31.15
CA GLY A 545 7.39 25.67 30.88
C GLY A 545 7.28 24.63 32.01
N LEU A 546 7.27 23.34 31.65
CA LEU A 546 7.42 22.24 32.61
C LEU A 546 8.83 22.26 33.23
N GLN A 547 8.92 22.29 34.56
CA GLN A 547 10.14 21.93 35.25
C GLN A 547 10.13 20.41 35.46
N THR A 548 10.88 19.68 34.64
CA THR A 548 11.23 18.29 34.95
C THR A 548 12.21 18.30 36.13
N LYS A 549 11.78 17.76 37.28
CA LYS A 549 12.67 17.50 38.41
C LYS A 549 13.61 16.34 38.14
#